data_AF-A0A7C9FEL4-F1
#
_entry.id   AF-A0A7C9FEL4-F1
#
_cell.length_a   1.000
_cell.length_b   1.000
_cell.length_c   1.000
_cell.angle_alpha   90.00
_cell.angle_beta   90.00
_cell.angle_gamma   90.00
#
_symmetry.space_group_name_H-M   'P 1'
#
loop_
_entity.id
_entity.type
_entity.pdbx_description
1 polymer ?
#
loop_
_entity_poly.entity_id
_entity_poly.type
_entity_poly.pdbx_seq_one_letter_code
_entity_poly.pdbx_strand_id
1 'polypeptide(L)'
;NSGKSILASVLLRKLRWSTLGLQFDWSKRNYDVSLPHNKIPEELCRLAKKLAEPAMPAGEVFRPEATIVNYFALGDTLGGHLDDMEVDWSKPIVSMSLGCKAIFLLGGKSRDDDPLAMFLRSGDAVLMSGEARECFHGVP
;
A
#
# COMPACT_ATOMS: atom_id res chain seq x y z
N ASN A 1 -40.42 4.62 0.66
CA ASN A 1 -39.15 4.60 -0.10
C ASN A 1 -38.52 3.23 -0.03
N SER A 2 -38.86 2.33 -0.95
CA SER A 2 -38.15 1.05 -1.12
C SER A 2 -36.83 1.33 -1.83
N GLY A 3 -35.75 1.40 -1.06
CA GLY A 3 -34.40 1.52 -1.63
C GLY A 3 -34.14 0.36 -2.57
N LYS A 4 -33.88 0.64 -3.85
CA LYS A 4 -33.51 -0.40 -4.82
C LYS A 4 -32.24 -1.09 -4.31
N SER A 5 -32.34 -2.41 -4.10
CA SER A 5 -31.17 -3.22 -3.76
C SER A 5 -30.16 -3.18 -4.91
N ILE A 6 -28.91 -2.86 -4.61
CA ILE A 6 -27.81 -2.87 -5.56
C ILE A 6 -27.08 -4.19 -5.39
N LEU A 7 -26.83 -4.91 -6.49
CA LEU A 7 -26.08 -6.16 -6.44
C LEU A 7 -24.65 -5.90 -5.96
N ALA A 8 -24.13 -6.77 -5.08
CA ALA A 8 -22.76 -6.68 -4.58
C ALA A 8 -21.73 -6.65 -5.73
N SER A 9 -21.98 -7.37 -6.82
CA SER A 9 -21.12 -7.37 -8.01
C SER A 9 -20.96 -5.98 -8.66
N VAL A 10 -21.99 -5.13 -8.57
CA VAL A 10 -21.93 -3.74 -9.06
C VAL A 10 -21.08 -2.89 -8.14
N LEU A 11 -21.20 -3.08 -6.81
CA LEU A 11 -20.40 -2.36 -5.82
C LEU A 11 -18.92 -2.77 -5.88
N LEU A 12 -18.64 -4.06 -6.04
CA LEU A 12 -17.27 -4.58 -6.18
C LEU A 12 -16.52 -3.95 -7.36
N ARG A 13 -17.20 -3.70 -8.49
CA ARG A 13 -16.59 -3.01 -9.65
C ARG A 13 -16.28 -1.54 -9.39
N LYS A 14 -16.90 -0.93 -8.37
CA LYS A 14 -16.66 0.47 -7.97
C LYS A 14 -15.61 0.59 -6.87
N LEU A 15 -15.18 -0.51 -6.27
CA LEU A 15 -14.15 -0.49 -5.24
C LEU A 15 -12.82 -0.04 -5.85
N ARG A 16 -12.11 0.85 -5.15
CA ARG A 16 -10.82 1.42 -5.60
C ARG A 16 -9.75 1.35 -4.54
N TRP A 17 -10.13 1.58 -3.29
CA TRP A 17 -9.24 1.35 -2.16
C TRP A 17 -10.04 0.93 -0.93
N SER A 18 -9.36 0.29 0.02
CA SER A 18 -9.85 0.09 1.39
C SER A 18 -8.68 0.18 2.36
N THR A 19 -8.98 0.37 3.65
CA THR A 19 -8.01 0.56 4.73
C THR A 19 -8.25 -0.46 5.84
N LEU A 20 -7.18 -1.03 6.38
CA LEU A 20 -7.19 -1.90 7.56
C LEU A 20 -6.20 -1.34 8.59
N GLY A 21 -6.50 -1.44 9.88
CA GLY A 21 -5.72 -0.74 10.90
C GLY A 21 -5.97 0.76 10.87
N LEU A 22 -4.96 1.56 11.22
CA LEU A 22 -5.07 3.03 11.25
C LEU A 22 -5.61 3.58 9.93
N GLN A 23 -6.55 4.52 10.03
CA GLN A 23 -7.23 5.07 8.87
C GLN A 23 -6.42 6.24 8.31
N PHE A 24 -6.19 6.21 7.00
CA PHE A 24 -5.59 7.34 6.28
C PHE A 24 -6.68 8.31 5.83
N ASP A 25 -6.61 9.56 6.29
CA ASP A 25 -7.45 10.65 5.82
C ASP A 25 -6.83 11.27 4.56
N TRP A 26 -7.36 10.91 3.39
CA TRP A 26 -6.89 11.41 2.10
C TRP A 26 -7.01 12.94 1.95
N SER A 27 -7.96 13.57 2.64
CA SER A 27 -8.18 15.02 2.52
C SER A 27 -7.15 15.79 3.33
N LYS A 28 -6.82 15.29 4.52
CA LYS A 28 -5.81 15.91 5.40
C LYS A 28 -4.40 15.40 5.15
N ARG A 29 -4.26 14.31 4.39
CA ARG A 29 -3.03 13.52 4.24
C ARG A 29 -2.42 13.23 5.61
N ASN A 30 -3.10 12.44 6.43
CA ASN A 30 -2.54 11.98 7.71
C ASN A 30 -3.19 10.68 8.16
N TYR A 31 -2.59 10.03 9.16
CA TYR A 31 -3.25 8.97 9.91
C TYR A 31 -4.01 9.56 11.09
N ASP A 32 -5.34 9.38 11.10
CA ASP A 32 -6.16 9.80 12.22
C ASP A 32 -6.35 8.64 13.19
N VAL A 33 -5.49 8.62 14.23
CA VAL A 33 -5.50 7.61 15.29
C VAL A 33 -6.78 7.64 16.14
N SER A 34 -7.56 8.72 16.07
CA SER A 34 -8.82 8.85 16.81
C SER A 34 -9.99 8.16 16.12
N LEU A 35 -9.87 7.86 14.82
CA LEU A 35 -10.93 7.20 14.07
C LEU A 35 -11.06 5.72 14.45
N PRO A 36 -12.29 5.21 14.60
CA PRO A 36 -12.52 3.79 14.85
C PRO A 36 -12.02 2.99 13.64
N HIS A 37 -11.32 1.90 13.92
CA HIS A 37 -10.77 1.05 12.88
C HIS A 37 -10.78 -0.43 13.24
N ASN A 38 -10.88 -1.26 12.21
CA ASN A 38 -10.73 -2.69 12.36
C ASN A 38 -9.25 -3.04 12.46
N LYS A 39 -8.95 -4.07 13.25
CA LYS A 39 -7.60 -4.64 13.31
C LYS A 39 -7.21 -5.21 11.95
N ILE A 40 -5.94 -5.10 11.61
CA ILE A 40 -5.37 -5.84 10.48
C ILE A 40 -5.47 -7.35 10.81
N PRO A 41 -5.95 -8.19 9.88
CA PRO A 41 -6.03 -9.63 10.08
C PRO A 41 -4.69 -10.23 10.51
N GLU A 42 -4.70 -11.15 11.48
CA GLU A 42 -3.47 -11.68 12.10
C GLU A 42 -2.54 -12.37 11.09
N GLU A 43 -3.10 -13.12 10.14
CA GLU A 43 -2.33 -13.77 9.08
C GLU A 43 -1.65 -12.75 8.15
N LEU A 44 -2.31 -11.63 7.87
CA LEU A 44 -1.72 -10.54 7.08
C LEU A 44 -0.58 -9.87 7.86
N CYS A 45 -0.78 -9.63 9.16
CA CYS A 45 0.29 -9.15 10.04
C CYS A 45 1.48 -10.10 10.07
N ARG A 46 1.24 -11.42 10.13
CA ARG A 46 2.28 -12.45 10.16
C ARG A 46 3.06 -12.48 8.85
N LEU A 47 2.37 -12.41 7.71
CA LEU A 47 3.01 -12.36 6.40
C LEU A 47 3.85 -11.09 6.24
N ALA A 48 3.28 -9.93 6.56
CA ALA A 48 3.99 -8.65 6.47
C ALA A 48 5.24 -8.62 7.36
N LYS A 49 5.16 -9.16 8.58
CA LYS A 49 6.31 -9.34 9.47
C LYS A 49 7.43 -10.13 8.80
N LYS A 50 7.10 -11.31 8.27
CA LYS A 50 8.07 -12.19 7.62
C LYS A 50 8.71 -11.54 6.39
N LEU A 51 7.94 -10.81 5.60
CA LEU A 51 8.46 -10.10 4.43
C LEU A 51 9.35 -8.92 4.81
N ALA A 52 9.08 -8.26 5.94
CA ALA A 52 9.86 -7.13 6.44
C ALA A 52 11.14 -7.53 7.17
N GLU A 53 11.25 -8.77 7.69
CA GLU A 53 12.39 -9.27 8.46
C GLU A 53 13.77 -8.87 7.89
N PRO A 54 14.04 -8.98 6.57
CA PRO A 54 15.36 -8.62 6.02
C PRO A 54 15.74 -7.14 6.16
N ALA A 55 14.76 -6.26 6.36
CA ALA A 55 14.96 -4.82 6.51
C ALA A 55 14.87 -4.35 7.97
N MET A 56 14.60 -5.24 8.92
CA MET A 56 14.48 -4.88 10.34
C MET A 56 15.84 -4.95 11.04
N PRO A 57 16.15 -3.99 11.94
CA PRO A 57 17.31 -4.11 12.82
C PRO A 57 17.27 -5.38 13.68
N ALA A 58 18.45 -5.88 14.05
CA ALA A 58 18.56 -7.07 14.89
C ALA A 58 17.82 -6.86 16.23
N GLY A 59 16.90 -7.79 16.56
CA GLY A 59 16.09 -7.73 17.77
C GLY A 59 14.81 -6.91 17.65
N GLU A 60 14.57 -6.25 16.52
CA GLU A 60 13.31 -5.57 16.23
C GLU A 60 12.37 -6.45 15.41
N VAL A 61 11.06 -6.25 15.63
CA VAL A 61 10.00 -6.95 14.88
C VAL A 61 9.11 -5.91 14.23
N PHE A 62 8.90 -6.02 12.93
CA PHE A 62 7.98 -5.15 12.20
C PHE A 62 6.57 -5.25 12.78
N ARG A 63 5.89 -4.11 12.93
CA ARG A 63 4.51 -4.05 13.41
C ARG A 63 3.69 -3.24 12.41
N PRO A 64 2.98 -3.89 11.48
CA PRO A 64 2.10 -3.16 10.58
C PRO A 64 0.94 -2.57 11.40
N GLU A 65 0.77 -1.25 11.31
CA GLU A 65 -0.30 -0.52 12.01
C GLU A 65 -1.40 -0.05 11.06
N ALA A 66 -1.05 0.13 9.78
CA ALA A 66 -1.96 0.49 8.70
C ALA A 66 -1.73 -0.41 7.48
N THR A 67 -2.78 -0.60 6.69
CA THR A 67 -2.70 -1.23 5.37
C THR A 67 -3.69 -0.55 4.44
N ILE A 68 -3.21 -0.18 3.25
CA ILE A 68 -4.05 0.28 2.14
C ILE A 68 -4.13 -0.85 1.11
N VAL A 69 -5.34 -1.23 0.74
CA VAL A 69 -5.59 -2.21 -0.32
C VAL A 69 -6.09 -1.46 -1.53
N ASN A 70 -5.30 -1.40 -2.60
CA ASN A 70 -5.68 -0.77 -3.85
C ASN A 70 -6.28 -1.80 -4.82
N TYR A 71 -7.40 -1.44 -5.45
CA TYR A 71 -8.13 -2.28 -6.42
C TYR A 71 -8.06 -1.61 -7.79
N PHE A 72 -7.25 -2.17 -8.67
CA PHE A 72 -7.04 -1.67 -10.02
C PHE A 72 -7.92 -2.42 -11.02
N ALA A 73 -8.71 -1.67 -11.78
CA ALA A 73 -9.30 -2.14 -13.03
C ALA A 73 -8.34 -1.91 -14.21
N LEU A 74 -8.65 -2.48 -15.37
CA LEU A 74 -7.89 -2.23 -16.58
C LEU A 74 -7.88 -0.74 -16.91
N GLY A 75 -6.70 -0.15 -17.01
CA GLY A 75 -6.51 1.28 -17.29
C GLY A 75 -6.50 2.18 -16.06
N ASP A 76 -6.73 1.65 -14.85
CA ASP A 76 -6.48 2.40 -13.62
C ASP A 76 -4.96 2.54 -13.42
N THR A 77 -4.54 3.71 -12.94
CA THR A 77 -3.14 4.06 -12.71
C THR A 77 -2.96 4.63 -11.31
N LEU A 78 -1.73 4.58 -10.81
CA LEU A 78 -1.30 5.26 -9.61
C LEU A 78 -0.09 6.13 -9.98
N GLY A 79 -0.33 7.44 -10.06
CA GLY A 79 0.71 8.40 -10.43
C GLY A 79 1.91 8.38 -9.47
N GLY A 80 3.05 8.88 -9.94
CA GLY A 80 4.27 9.00 -9.14
C GLY A 80 4.02 9.79 -7.85
N HIS A 81 4.15 9.12 -6.70
CA HIS A 81 3.95 9.70 -5.37
C HIS A 81 5.01 9.17 -4.39
N LEU A 82 5.04 9.79 -3.22
CA LEU A 82 5.87 9.39 -2.10
C LEU A 82 4.96 9.08 -0.92
N ASP A 83 5.23 7.98 -0.23
CA ASP A 83 4.55 7.60 1.01
C ASP A 83 5.29 8.25 2.18
N ASP A 84 4.88 9.48 2.49
CA ASP A 84 5.58 10.42 3.36
C ASP A 84 4.85 10.73 4.68
N MET A 85 3.77 10.01 4.97
CA MET A 85 2.84 10.36 6.05
C MET A 85 3.02 9.52 7.32
N GLU A 86 3.82 8.45 7.29
CA GLU A 86 4.21 7.76 8.52
C GLU A 86 5.20 8.59 9.34
N VAL A 87 5.10 8.48 10.66
CA VAL A 87 5.99 9.20 11.59
C VAL A 87 7.41 8.64 11.58
N ASP A 88 7.56 7.32 11.47
CA ASP A 88 8.84 6.62 11.52
C ASP A 88 9.23 6.05 10.15
N TRP A 89 10.09 6.78 9.44
CA TRP A 89 10.59 6.41 8.11
C TRP A 89 11.64 5.30 8.15
N SER A 90 12.15 4.95 9.33
CA SER A 90 13.06 3.80 9.48
C SER A 90 12.34 2.48 9.24
N LYS A 91 11.00 2.46 9.34
CA LYS A 91 10.21 1.24 9.12
C LYS A 91 9.90 1.04 7.64
N PRO A 92 10.02 -0.19 7.13
CA PRO A 92 9.80 -0.48 5.73
C PRO A 92 8.31 -0.44 5.36
N ILE A 93 8.03 -0.33 4.06
CA ILE A 93 6.72 -0.61 3.46
C ILE A 93 6.79 -1.95 2.75
N VAL A 94 5.83 -2.83 3.07
CA VAL A 94 5.63 -4.11 2.38
C VAL A 94 4.45 -3.95 1.43
N SER A 95 4.73 -3.94 0.13
CA SER A 95 3.71 -3.94 -0.93
C SER A 95 3.57 -5.34 -1.52
N MET A 96 2.34 -5.81 -1.69
CA MET A 96 2.04 -7.14 -2.21
C MET A 96 1.11 -7.03 -3.42
N SER A 97 1.45 -7.72 -4.51
CA SER A 97 0.66 -7.71 -5.75
C SER A 97 -0.11 -9.01 -5.93
N LEU A 98 -1.39 -8.92 -6.29
CA LEU A 98 -2.26 -10.07 -6.55
C LEU A 98 -3.05 -9.86 -7.84
N GLY A 99 -3.18 -10.92 -8.64
CA GLY A 99 -3.96 -10.90 -9.87
C GLY A 99 -3.15 -10.49 -11.10
N CYS A 100 -3.64 -9.50 -11.85
CA CYS A 100 -3.04 -9.13 -13.13
C CYS A 100 -1.62 -8.57 -12.95
N LYS A 101 -0.75 -8.86 -13.93
CA LYS A 101 0.60 -8.30 -13.98
C LYS A 101 0.53 -6.78 -14.17
N ALA A 102 1.30 -6.03 -13.39
CA ALA A 102 1.44 -4.59 -13.49
C ALA A 102 2.89 -4.19 -13.78
N ILE A 103 3.09 -2.95 -14.24
CA ILE A 103 4.41 -2.29 -14.24
C ILE A 103 4.48 -1.47 -12.95
N PHE A 104 5.55 -1.61 -12.20
CA PHE A 104 5.87 -0.76 -11.07
C PHE A 104 7.08 0.08 -11.45
N LEU A 105 6.99 1.38 -11.19
CA LEU A 105 8.05 2.34 -11.41
C LEU A 105 8.63 2.74 -10.06
N LEU A 106 9.93 2.47 -9.85
CA LEU A 106 10.69 2.95 -8.70
C LEU A 106 11.61 4.08 -9.17
N GLY A 107 11.25 5.32 -8.84
CA GLY A 107 12.03 6.53 -9.12
C GLY A 107 13.13 6.79 -8.09
N GLY A 108 13.62 8.03 -8.10
CA GLY A 108 14.55 8.56 -7.10
C GLY A 108 13.87 9.48 -6.09
N LYS A 109 14.66 10.33 -5.43
CA LYS A 109 14.17 11.29 -4.42
C LYS A 109 13.55 12.53 -5.04
N SER A 110 13.71 12.72 -6.35
CA SER A 110 13.04 13.74 -7.16
C SER A 110 12.05 13.10 -8.14
N ARG A 111 11.04 13.87 -8.55
CA ARG A 111 10.11 13.48 -9.62
C ARG A 111 10.76 13.46 -11.01
N ASP A 112 11.89 14.14 -11.15
CA ASP A 112 12.66 14.22 -12.40
C ASP A 112 13.65 13.06 -12.55
N ASP A 113 13.82 12.23 -11.52
CA ASP A 113 14.72 11.08 -11.56
C ASP A 113 14.09 9.95 -12.40
N ASP A 114 14.84 9.44 -13.39
CA ASP A 114 14.37 8.36 -14.27
C ASP A 114 14.03 7.09 -13.47
N PRO A 115 12.80 6.56 -13.58
CA PRO A 115 12.39 5.41 -12.80
C PRO A 115 12.89 4.09 -13.38
N LEU A 116 13.24 3.16 -12.48
CA LEU A 116 13.41 1.76 -12.81
C LEU A 116 12.04 1.09 -12.95
N ALA A 117 11.74 0.60 -14.15
CA ALA A 117 10.54 -0.18 -14.42
C ALA A 117 10.74 -1.67 -14.12
N MET A 118 9.79 -2.27 -13.40
CA MET A 118 9.77 -3.70 -13.11
C MET A 118 8.37 -4.28 -13.24
N PHE A 119 8.28 -5.57 -13.58
CA PHE A 119 7.01 -6.29 -13.55
C PHE A 119 6.68 -6.75 -12.14
N LEU A 120 5.46 -6.48 -11.70
CA LEU A 120 4.85 -7.15 -10.54
C LEU A 120 3.82 -8.14 -11.03
N ARG A 121 4.02 -9.42 -10.74
CA ARG A 121 3.10 -10.52 -11.01
C ARG A 121 2.32 -10.86 -9.73
N SER A 122 1.26 -11.67 -9.88
CA SER A 122 0.54 -12.18 -8.72
C SER A 122 1.48 -12.96 -7.80
N GLY A 123 1.50 -12.57 -6.52
CA GLY A 123 2.36 -13.15 -5.49
C GLY A 123 3.69 -12.43 -5.30
N ASP A 124 4.06 -11.50 -6.19
CA ASP A 124 5.26 -10.69 -5.99
C ASP A 124 5.05 -9.69 -4.84
N ALA A 125 6.12 -9.44 -4.09
CA ALA A 125 6.16 -8.44 -3.03
C ALA A 125 7.35 -7.50 -3.22
N VAL A 126 7.15 -6.21 -2.95
CA VAL A 126 8.18 -5.18 -2.93
C VAL A 126 8.35 -4.71 -1.50
N LEU A 127 9.58 -4.80 -1.00
CA LEU A 127 9.98 -4.28 0.30
C LEU A 127 10.73 -2.97 0.09
N MET A 128 10.07 -1.84 0.38
CA MET A 128 10.70 -0.52 0.33
C MET A 128 11.27 -0.21 1.71
N SER A 129 12.59 -0.08 1.82
CA SER A 129 13.31 0.17 3.08
C SER A 129 14.53 1.04 2.82
N GLY A 130 15.05 1.69 3.88
CA GLY A 130 16.19 2.60 3.75
C GLY A 130 15.93 3.68 2.70
N GLU A 131 16.89 3.92 1.81
CA GLU A 131 16.78 4.94 0.76
C GLU A 131 15.57 4.74 -0.16
N ALA A 132 15.13 3.49 -0.38
CA ALA A 132 13.96 3.21 -1.22
C ALA A 132 12.64 3.69 -0.60
N ARG A 133 12.57 3.94 0.72
CA ARG A 133 11.39 4.56 1.36
C ARG A 133 11.21 6.02 0.99
N GLU A 134 12.28 6.66 0.54
CA GLU A 134 12.31 8.07 0.15
C GLU A 134 12.13 8.28 -1.36
N CYS A 135 11.89 7.20 -2.11
CA CYS A 135 11.78 7.24 -3.55
C CYS A 135 10.33 7.43 -4.02
N PHE A 136 10.15 8.29 -5.02
CA PHE A 136 8.91 8.35 -5.78
C PHE A 136 8.62 7.02 -6.45
N HIS A 137 7.37 6.60 -6.46
CA HIS A 137 6.97 5.37 -7.12
C HIS A 137 5.52 5.41 -7.61
N GLY A 138 5.17 4.48 -8.50
CA GLY A 138 3.84 4.44 -9.09
C GLY A 138 3.59 3.23 -9.98
N VAL A 139 2.37 3.16 -10.50
CA VAL A 139 1.88 2.13 -11.42
C VAL A 139 1.26 2.86 -12.61
N PRO A 140 1.94 2.91 -13.77
CA PRO A 140 1.50 3.67 -14.94
C PRO A 140 0.39 2.97 -15.73
#